data_AF-A0A917ISE9-F1
#
_entry.id   AF-A0A917ISE9-F1
#
_cell.length_a   1.000
_cell.length_b   1.000
_cell.length_c   1.000
_cell.angle_alpha   90.00
_cell.angle_beta   90.00
_cell.angle_gamma   90.00
#
_symmetry.space_group_name_H-M   'P 1'
#
loop_
_entity.id
_entity.type
_entity.pdbx_description
1 polymer ?
#
loop_
_entity_poly.entity_id
_entity_poly.type
_entity_poly.pdbx_seq_one_letter_code
_entity_poly.pdbx_strand_id
1 'polypeptide(L)'
;MSQQSLFEKLQLKDEKNLLIQGLPSAIEKQFSKLSFSKNVTPLLKAKKIDFALLFVINQNQMCSILKDVFPAMQEEGKLWIAYPKTASKIASDLNRDCSWQFLAENDYESVRQVAIDHVWTASRFKKLETIPNRTRAFSEIRNPDIDGIDFDKRLVVPPVELDTLFMKHSQAKEFFTSLSFTNQKEYVSWITGAKRADTKARRVEATLEKLLAGKKNPSDK
;
A
#
# COMPACT_ATOMS: atom_id res chain seq x y z
N MET A 1 -23.38 5.87 -21.04
CA MET A 1 -22.19 5.33 -20.35
C MET A 1 -22.68 4.43 -19.23
N SER A 2 -22.68 3.12 -19.45
CA SER A 2 -23.22 2.14 -18.49
C SER A 2 -22.41 2.20 -17.20
N GLN A 3 -23.03 2.57 -16.08
CA GLN A 3 -22.36 2.51 -14.78
C GLN A 3 -22.04 1.06 -14.46
N GLN A 4 -20.75 0.70 -14.43
CA GLN A 4 -20.33 -0.62 -13.95
C GLN A 4 -20.77 -0.80 -12.51
N SER A 5 -21.37 -1.96 -12.23
CA SER A 5 -21.76 -2.38 -10.89
C SER A 5 -20.53 -2.56 -9.99
N LEU A 6 -20.73 -2.49 -8.67
CA LEU A 6 -19.66 -2.68 -7.70
C LEU A 6 -18.95 -4.03 -7.88
N PHE A 7 -19.71 -5.10 -8.15
CA PHE A 7 -19.19 -6.45 -8.31
C PHE A 7 -18.34 -6.60 -9.58
N GLU A 8 -18.75 -5.97 -10.69
CA GLU A 8 -17.92 -5.91 -11.90
C GLU A 8 -16.60 -5.19 -11.66
N LYS A 9 -16.62 -4.09 -10.89
CA LYS A 9 -15.40 -3.35 -10.52
C LYS A 9 -14.46 -4.20 -9.66
N LEU A 10 -15.01 -4.92 -8.68
CA LEU A 10 -14.30 -5.88 -7.84
C LEU A 10 -13.93 -7.17 -8.60
N GLN A 11 -14.32 -7.29 -9.87
CA GLN A 11 -14.09 -8.45 -10.71
C GLN A 11 -14.64 -9.74 -10.08
N LEU A 12 -15.70 -9.63 -9.28
CA LEU A 12 -16.46 -10.78 -8.78
C LEU A 12 -17.33 -11.30 -9.92
N LYS A 13 -17.18 -12.57 -10.24
CA LYS A 13 -17.91 -13.28 -11.30
C LYS A 13 -18.63 -14.48 -10.68
N ASP A 14 -18.06 -15.67 -10.85
CA ASP A 14 -18.67 -16.96 -10.51
C ASP A 14 -17.96 -17.65 -9.33
N GLU A 15 -17.17 -16.88 -8.56
CA GLU A 15 -16.51 -17.37 -7.35
C GLU A 15 -17.54 -17.84 -6.31
N LYS A 16 -17.26 -18.97 -5.67
CA LYS A 16 -18.18 -19.69 -4.78
C LYS A 16 -17.78 -19.58 -3.31
N ASN A 17 -16.48 -19.49 -3.02
CA ASN A 17 -15.92 -19.51 -1.67
C ASN A 17 -15.56 -18.09 -1.20
N LEU A 18 -16.57 -17.24 -1.12
CA LEU A 18 -16.39 -15.82 -0.80
C LEU A 18 -16.10 -15.60 0.69
N LEU A 19 -15.03 -14.87 0.99
CA LEU A 19 -14.76 -14.26 2.29
C LEU A 19 -15.02 -12.75 2.21
N ILE A 20 -15.92 -12.22 3.02
CA ILE A 20 -16.07 -10.77 3.20
C ILE A 20 -16.03 -10.46 4.69
N GLN A 21 -14.88 -9.94 5.14
CA GLN A 21 -14.61 -9.71 6.56
C GLN A 21 -14.59 -8.21 6.86
N GLY A 22 -15.18 -7.82 8.00
CA GLY A 22 -15.24 -6.42 8.43
C GLY A 22 -16.28 -5.56 7.70
N LEU A 23 -17.23 -6.18 6.98
CA LEU A 23 -18.23 -5.48 6.16
C LEU A 23 -18.95 -4.36 6.95
N PRO A 24 -18.84 -3.09 6.54
CA PRO A 24 -19.53 -1.98 7.19
C PRO A 24 -21.04 -2.07 6.99
N SER A 25 -21.81 -1.83 8.05
CA SER A 25 -23.28 -1.85 8.04
C SER A 25 -23.90 -0.93 6.98
N ALA A 26 -23.26 0.22 6.71
CA ALA A 26 -23.69 1.19 5.71
C ALA A 26 -23.79 0.62 4.29
N ILE A 27 -22.95 -0.38 3.95
CA ILE A 27 -22.92 -1.00 2.62
C ILE A 27 -23.34 -2.46 2.62
N GLU A 28 -23.69 -3.03 3.78
CA GLU A 28 -24.09 -4.44 3.92
C GLU A 28 -25.24 -4.84 2.99
N LYS A 29 -26.21 -3.93 2.78
CA LYS A 29 -27.34 -4.15 1.86
C LYS A 29 -26.90 -4.46 0.43
N GLN A 30 -25.77 -3.92 -0.02
CA GLN A 30 -25.26 -4.16 -1.38
C GLN A 30 -24.82 -5.62 -1.57
N PHE A 31 -24.38 -6.28 -0.49
CA PHE A 31 -23.89 -7.65 -0.49
C PHE A 31 -24.96 -8.69 -0.09
N SER A 32 -26.19 -8.25 0.20
CA SER A 32 -27.28 -9.10 0.70
C SER A 32 -27.66 -10.29 -0.20
N LYS A 33 -27.40 -10.19 -1.51
CA LYS A 33 -27.68 -11.25 -2.49
C LYS A 33 -26.56 -12.29 -2.63
N LEU A 34 -25.42 -12.07 -1.96
CA LEU A 34 -24.27 -12.96 -2.02
C LEU A 34 -24.24 -13.89 -0.80
N SER A 35 -23.88 -15.15 -1.05
CA SER A 35 -23.51 -16.08 0.02
C SER A 35 -22.01 -15.95 0.28
N PHE A 36 -21.63 -15.51 1.47
CA PHE A 36 -20.23 -15.32 1.85
C PHE A 36 -20.01 -15.63 3.33
N SER A 37 -18.76 -15.96 3.66
CA SER A 37 -18.31 -16.12 5.05
C SER A 37 -17.84 -14.78 5.61
N LYS A 38 -18.22 -14.48 6.86
CA LYS A 38 -17.80 -13.25 7.55
C LYS A 38 -16.39 -13.34 8.17
N ASN A 39 -15.89 -14.56 8.35
CA ASN A 39 -14.57 -14.88 8.91
C ASN A 39 -14.02 -16.16 8.25
N VAL A 40 -12.74 -16.43 8.43
CA VAL A 40 -12.10 -17.66 7.95
C VAL A 40 -12.52 -18.85 8.81
N THR A 41 -13.50 -19.64 8.33
CA THR A 41 -13.97 -20.86 9.02
C THR A 41 -13.16 -22.09 8.59
N PRO A 42 -13.12 -23.18 9.38
CA PRO A 42 -12.47 -24.42 8.98
C PRO A 42 -13.00 -24.97 7.64
N LEU A 43 -14.32 -24.86 7.41
CA LEU A 43 -14.94 -25.25 6.15
C LEU A 43 -14.43 -24.41 4.97
N LEU A 44 -14.27 -23.10 5.17
CA LEU A 44 -13.74 -22.20 4.15
C LEU A 44 -12.25 -22.47 3.90
N LYS A 45 -11.45 -22.75 4.94
CA LYS A 45 -10.04 -23.16 4.81
C LYS A 45 -9.92 -24.43 3.96
N ALA A 46 -10.78 -25.41 4.18
CA ALA A 46 -10.80 -26.66 3.43
C ALA A 46 -11.21 -26.47 1.95
N LYS A 47 -12.21 -25.62 1.69
CA LYS A 47 -12.67 -25.33 0.32
C LYS A 47 -11.76 -24.39 -0.48
N LYS A 48 -10.83 -23.73 0.20
CA LYS A 48 -9.96 -22.64 -0.31
C LYS A 48 -10.75 -21.41 -0.77
N ILE A 49 -10.26 -20.24 -0.39
CA ILE A 49 -10.88 -18.96 -0.69
C ILE A 49 -10.51 -18.54 -2.12
N ASP A 50 -11.50 -18.37 -2.98
CA ASP A 50 -11.37 -17.89 -4.35
C ASP A 50 -11.55 -16.37 -4.45
N PHE A 51 -12.29 -15.76 -3.52
CA PHE A 51 -12.45 -14.31 -3.41
C PHE A 51 -12.48 -13.86 -1.96
N ALA A 52 -11.57 -12.94 -1.60
CA ALA A 52 -11.53 -12.29 -0.29
C ALA A 52 -11.69 -10.78 -0.44
N LEU A 53 -12.62 -10.18 0.29
CA LEU A 53 -12.77 -8.73 0.45
C LEU A 53 -12.68 -8.38 1.93
N LEU A 54 -11.60 -7.71 2.31
CA LEU A 54 -11.27 -7.41 3.70
C LEU A 54 -11.44 -5.91 3.95
N PHE A 55 -12.39 -5.53 4.79
CA PHE A 55 -12.54 -4.15 5.26
C PHE A 55 -11.71 -3.96 6.52
N VAL A 56 -10.69 -3.11 6.42
CA VAL A 56 -9.71 -2.87 7.47
C VAL A 56 -9.56 -1.38 7.71
N ILE A 57 -9.43 -1.01 8.98
CA ILE A 57 -9.25 0.37 9.41
C ILE A 57 -7.85 0.62 9.98
N ASN A 58 -7.09 -0.42 10.29
CA ASN A 58 -5.69 -0.24 10.69
C ASN A 58 -4.74 -1.38 10.29
N GLN A 59 -3.44 -1.12 10.34
CA GLN A 59 -2.39 -2.08 9.97
C GLN A 59 -2.42 -3.33 10.85
N ASN A 60 -2.60 -3.18 12.17
CA ASN A 60 -2.62 -4.32 13.09
C ASN A 60 -3.75 -5.31 12.78
N GLN A 61 -4.95 -4.78 12.51
CA GLN A 61 -6.12 -5.54 12.10
C GLN A 61 -5.86 -6.26 10.77
N MET A 62 -5.31 -5.54 9.79
CA MET A 62 -4.96 -6.11 8.49
C MET A 62 -3.98 -7.29 8.65
N CYS A 63 -2.86 -7.09 9.35
CA CYS A 63 -1.87 -8.13 9.58
C CYS A 63 -2.46 -9.33 10.31
N SER A 64 -3.32 -9.11 11.31
CA SER A 64 -4.00 -10.20 12.03
C SER A 64 -4.89 -11.03 11.11
N ILE A 65 -5.71 -10.39 10.27
CA ILE A 65 -6.62 -11.09 9.36
C ILE A 65 -5.84 -11.84 8.28
N LEU A 66 -4.83 -11.20 7.70
CA LEU A 66 -4.06 -11.78 6.60
C LEU A 66 -3.28 -13.04 7.01
N LYS A 67 -2.87 -13.16 8.27
CA LYS A 67 -2.26 -14.41 8.81
C LYS A 67 -3.18 -15.62 8.69
N ASP A 68 -4.50 -15.43 8.82
CA ASP A 68 -5.49 -16.49 8.64
C ASP A 68 -5.91 -16.67 7.19
N VAL A 69 -5.92 -15.58 6.41
CA VAL A 69 -6.38 -15.59 5.02
C VAL A 69 -5.34 -16.20 4.09
N PHE A 70 -4.06 -15.85 4.20
CA PHE A 70 -3.04 -16.36 3.26
C PHE A 70 -2.97 -17.89 3.17
N PRO A 71 -3.00 -18.67 4.28
CA PRO A 71 -3.00 -20.14 4.19
C PRO A 71 -4.29 -20.72 3.61
N ALA A 72 -5.38 -19.97 3.72
CA ALA A 72 -6.72 -20.36 3.27
C ALA A 72 -7.01 -19.94 1.81
N MET A 73 -6.20 -19.07 1.23
CA MET A 73 -6.37 -18.59 -0.15
C MET A 73 -6.03 -19.66 -1.19
N GLN A 74 -6.78 -19.65 -2.28
CA GLN A 74 -6.45 -20.36 -3.52
C GLN A 74 -5.35 -19.59 -4.27
N GLU A 75 -4.55 -20.31 -5.08
CA GLU A 75 -3.43 -19.75 -5.85
C GLU A 75 -3.85 -18.61 -6.80
N GLU A 76 -4.97 -18.78 -7.51
CA GLU A 76 -5.56 -17.74 -8.37
C GLU A 76 -6.62 -16.88 -7.67
N GLY A 77 -6.70 -16.98 -6.33
CA GLY A 77 -7.70 -16.28 -5.53
C GLY A 77 -7.59 -14.76 -5.67
N LYS A 78 -8.74 -14.08 -5.58
CA LYS A 78 -8.83 -12.62 -5.68
C LYS A 78 -8.79 -12.02 -4.28
N LEU A 79 -7.65 -11.44 -3.90
CA LEU A 79 -7.53 -10.70 -2.65
C LEU A 79 -7.82 -9.22 -2.86
N TRP A 80 -8.82 -8.70 -2.15
CA TRP A 80 -9.16 -7.29 -2.09
C TRP A 80 -9.09 -6.79 -0.66
N ILE A 81 -8.45 -5.64 -0.48
CA ILE A 81 -8.35 -4.96 0.81
C ILE A 81 -8.98 -3.59 0.68
N ALA A 82 -10.08 -3.39 1.39
CA ALA A 82 -10.82 -2.14 1.49
C ALA A 82 -10.39 -1.35 2.72
N TYR A 83 -10.00 -0.10 2.50
CA TYR A 83 -9.60 0.84 3.53
C TYR A 83 -10.37 2.16 3.36
N PRO A 84 -10.59 2.91 4.45
CA PRO A 84 -11.27 4.18 4.38
C PRO A 84 -10.41 5.21 3.63
N LYS A 85 -11.07 6.06 2.85
CA LYS A 85 -10.43 7.18 2.16
C LYS A 85 -9.93 8.19 3.19
N THR A 86 -8.84 8.89 2.89
CA THR A 86 -8.32 9.98 3.74
C THR A 86 -9.35 11.11 3.95
N ALA A 87 -10.22 11.34 2.97
CA ALA A 87 -11.32 12.30 3.07
C ALA A 87 -12.50 11.82 3.93
N SER A 88 -12.51 10.55 4.34
CA SER A 88 -13.55 10.02 5.23
C SER A 88 -13.30 10.48 6.67
N LYS A 89 -14.36 10.54 7.48
CA LYS A 89 -14.27 10.86 8.91
C LYS A 89 -13.82 9.66 9.77
N ILE A 90 -13.32 8.59 9.16
CA ILE A 90 -12.89 7.38 9.86
C ILE A 90 -11.39 7.48 10.13
N ALA A 91 -11.01 7.43 11.41
CA ALA A 91 -9.61 7.39 11.81
C ALA A 91 -8.97 6.07 11.34
N SER A 92 -7.93 6.17 10.51
CA SER A 92 -7.21 5.03 9.95
C SER A 92 -5.75 5.37 9.73
N ASP A 93 -4.86 4.41 10.00
CA ASP A 93 -3.44 4.47 9.64
C ASP A 93 -3.18 3.88 8.24
N LEU A 94 -4.23 3.43 7.54
CA LEU A 94 -4.18 2.90 6.19
C LEU A 94 -4.56 3.98 5.19
N ASN A 95 -3.79 4.09 4.12
CA ASN A 95 -4.09 4.96 3.00
C ASN A 95 -3.47 4.36 1.72
N ARG A 96 -3.66 5.03 0.57
CA ARG A 96 -3.13 4.53 -0.71
C ARG A 96 -1.62 4.34 -0.68
N ASP A 97 -0.93 5.25 -0.02
CA ASP A 97 0.52 5.37 0.05
C ASP A 97 1.09 4.71 1.31
N CYS A 98 0.27 3.97 2.09
CA CYS A 98 0.79 3.26 3.25
C CYS A 98 1.73 2.14 2.79
N SER A 99 2.71 1.83 3.63
CA SER A 99 3.61 0.72 3.38
C SER A 99 2.80 -0.58 3.45
N TRP A 100 2.34 -1.08 2.30
CA TRP A 100 1.77 -2.42 2.11
C TRP A 100 2.83 -3.52 2.34
N GLN A 101 3.81 -3.27 3.21
CA GLN A 101 5.01 -4.07 3.40
C GLN A 101 4.68 -5.48 3.84
N PHE A 102 3.69 -5.65 4.73
CA PHE A 102 3.22 -6.98 5.12
C PHE A 102 2.74 -7.82 3.92
N LEU A 103 2.12 -7.19 2.92
CA LEU A 103 1.72 -7.89 1.69
C LEU A 103 2.94 -8.17 0.80
N ALA A 104 3.84 -7.20 0.66
CA ALA A 104 5.06 -7.37 -0.13
C ALA A 104 5.97 -8.48 0.43
N GLU A 105 6.10 -8.58 1.75
CA GLU A 105 6.84 -9.65 2.45
C GLU A 105 6.20 -11.03 2.28
N ASN A 106 4.92 -11.09 1.88
CA ASN A 106 4.21 -12.33 1.53
C ASN A 106 4.05 -12.50 0.00
N ASP A 107 4.88 -11.82 -0.79
CA ASP A 107 4.91 -11.87 -2.26
C ASP A 107 3.62 -11.37 -2.94
N TYR A 108 2.89 -10.44 -2.31
CA TYR A 108 1.71 -9.80 -2.91
C TYR A 108 2.02 -8.39 -3.40
N GLU A 109 1.48 -8.07 -4.57
CA GLU A 109 1.57 -6.74 -5.17
C GLU A 109 0.18 -6.18 -5.51
N SER A 110 0.01 -4.87 -5.34
CA SER A 110 -1.23 -4.17 -5.70
C SER A 110 -1.32 -4.00 -7.22
N VAL A 111 -2.38 -4.54 -7.83
CA VAL A 111 -2.55 -4.52 -9.29
C VAL A 111 -3.66 -3.57 -9.75
N ARG A 112 -4.59 -3.23 -8.87
CA ARG A 112 -5.75 -2.41 -9.21
C ARG A 112 -6.34 -1.76 -7.97
N GLN A 113 -6.92 -0.58 -8.13
CA GLN A 113 -7.68 0.11 -7.10
C GLN A 113 -9.06 0.50 -7.62
N VAL A 114 -10.08 0.37 -6.78
CA VAL A 114 -11.46 0.75 -7.08
C VAL A 114 -12.09 1.49 -5.90
N ALA A 115 -12.84 2.55 -6.19
CA ALA A 115 -13.69 3.17 -5.18
C ALA A 115 -14.95 2.31 -4.99
N ILE A 116 -15.20 1.86 -3.77
CA ILE A 116 -16.46 1.14 -3.42
C ILE A 116 -17.59 2.17 -3.36
N ASP A 117 -17.39 3.21 -2.57
CA ASP A 117 -18.34 4.31 -2.38
C ASP A 117 -17.58 5.61 -2.06
N HIS A 118 -18.23 6.58 -1.41
CA HIS A 118 -17.61 7.83 -0.99
C HIS A 118 -16.70 7.70 0.25
N VAL A 119 -16.76 6.58 0.97
CA VAL A 119 -16.01 6.32 2.21
C VAL A 119 -14.86 5.35 1.98
N TRP A 120 -15.08 4.26 1.23
CA TRP A 120 -14.17 3.12 1.12
C TRP A 120 -13.54 3.02 -0.27
N THR A 121 -12.28 2.62 -0.27
CA THR A 121 -11.50 2.26 -1.47
C THR A 121 -10.95 0.87 -1.29
N ALA A 122 -11.03 0.03 -2.32
CA ALA A 122 -10.44 -1.30 -2.31
C ALA A 122 -9.25 -1.40 -3.28
N SER A 123 -8.17 -2.01 -2.82
CA SER A 123 -7.01 -2.39 -3.63
C SER A 123 -6.99 -3.91 -3.82
N ARG A 124 -6.78 -4.35 -5.06
CA ARG A 124 -6.60 -5.76 -5.43
C ARG A 124 -5.14 -6.13 -5.33
N PHE A 125 -4.86 -7.24 -4.68
CA PHE A 125 -3.54 -7.82 -4.56
C PHE A 125 -3.47 -9.16 -5.30
N LYS A 126 -2.35 -9.41 -5.97
CA LYS A 126 -2.04 -10.70 -6.59
C LYS A 126 -0.66 -11.16 -6.15
N LYS A 127 -0.46 -12.46 -6.06
CA LYS A 127 0.86 -13.03 -5.85
C LYS A 127 1.77 -12.72 -7.04
N LEU A 128 3.02 -12.35 -6.76
CA LEU A 128 4.03 -11.97 -7.75
C LEU A 128 4.21 -13.02 -8.86
N GLU A 129 4.19 -14.31 -8.52
CA GLU A 129 4.32 -15.43 -9.47
C GLU A 129 3.19 -15.48 -10.52
N THR A 130 1.99 -14.99 -10.18
CA THR A 130 0.78 -15.08 -11.00
C THR A 130 0.52 -13.85 -11.88
N ILE A 131 1.47 -12.92 -11.94
CA ILE A 131 1.35 -11.68 -12.72
C ILE A 131 2.01 -11.91 -14.09
N PRO A 132 1.23 -12.08 -15.18
CA PRO A 132 1.79 -12.30 -16.51
C PRO A 132 2.50 -11.04 -17.02
N ASN A 133 3.59 -11.21 -17.78
CA ASN A 133 4.40 -10.13 -18.36
C ASN A 133 5.09 -9.20 -17.36
N ARG A 134 5.89 -9.73 -16.42
CA ARG A 134 6.92 -8.89 -15.76
C ARG A 134 7.74 -8.15 -16.83
N THR A 135 8.23 -8.87 -17.84
CA THR A 135 9.18 -8.38 -18.87
C THR A 135 8.58 -7.42 -19.92
N ARG A 136 7.28 -7.14 -19.93
CA ARG A 136 6.70 -6.15 -20.85
C ARG A 136 5.83 -5.18 -20.06
N ALA A 137 6.47 -4.09 -19.63
CA ALA A 137 5.90 -2.82 -19.18
C ALA A 137 5.66 -2.55 -17.69
N PHE A 138 6.05 -3.43 -16.74
CA PHE A 138 6.09 -3.03 -15.31
C PHE A 138 7.26 -3.62 -14.48
N SER A 139 8.14 -4.45 -15.05
CA SER A 139 9.42 -4.81 -14.41
C SER A 139 10.54 -3.78 -14.57
N GLU A 140 10.32 -2.70 -15.32
CA GLU A 140 11.25 -1.57 -15.42
C GLU A 140 10.96 -0.46 -14.38
N ILE A 141 10.27 -0.80 -13.29
CA ILE A 141 10.45 -0.12 -12.00
C ILE A 141 10.84 -1.14 -10.92
N ARG A 142 11.70 -2.12 -11.27
CA ARG A 142 12.98 -2.10 -10.56
C ARG A 142 13.61 -0.80 -11.05
N ASN A 143 13.64 0.23 -10.21
CA ASN A 143 14.30 1.49 -10.55
C ASN A 143 15.59 1.14 -11.32
N PRO A 144 15.67 1.42 -12.63
CA PRO A 144 16.94 1.36 -13.30
C PRO A 144 17.71 2.52 -12.68
N ASP A 145 18.64 2.18 -11.80
CA ASP A 145 19.65 3.07 -11.27
C ASP A 145 19.09 4.41 -10.73
N ILE A 146 18.32 4.37 -9.64
CA ILE A 146 18.45 5.49 -8.69
C ILE A 146 19.78 5.24 -8.00
N ASP A 147 20.78 6.02 -8.41
CA ASP A 147 22.11 6.04 -7.81
C ASP A 147 21.97 5.99 -6.27
N GLY A 148 22.34 4.84 -5.70
CA GLY A 148 22.52 4.67 -4.26
C GLY A 148 21.36 4.10 -3.40
N ILE A 149 20.42 3.30 -3.91
CA ILE A 149 19.50 2.57 -2.99
C ILE A 149 19.70 1.06 -3.11
N ASP A 150 20.53 0.51 -2.21
CA ASP A 150 20.75 -0.94 -2.06
C ASP A 150 19.68 -1.52 -1.12
N PHE A 151 18.66 -2.13 -1.74
CA PHE A 151 17.51 -2.71 -1.06
C PHE A 151 17.83 -4.01 -0.29
N ASP A 152 18.98 -4.66 -0.53
CA ASP A 152 19.41 -5.83 0.24
C ASP A 152 20.10 -5.45 1.56
N LYS A 153 20.57 -4.20 1.68
CA LYS A 153 21.32 -3.73 2.86
C LYS A 153 20.59 -2.74 3.75
N ARG A 154 19.33 -2.38 3.44
CA ARG A 154 18.59 -1.29 4.12
C ARG A 154 19.39 0.03 4.14
N LEU A 155 20.12 0.31 3.05
CA LEU A 155 20.91 1.54 2.92
C LEU A 155 20.15 2.52 2.02
N VAL A 156 19.82 3.69 2.58
CA VAL A 156 19.31 4.83 1.81
C VAL A 156 20.50 5.73 1.53
N VAL A 157 21.04 5.75 0.31
CA VAL A 157 22.02 6.78 -0.05
C VAL A 157 21.25 8.05 -0.42
N PRO A 158 21.54 9.17 0.23
CA PRO A 158 20.97 10.46 -0.12
C PRO A 158 21.30 10.84 -1.58
N PRO A 159 20.35 11.42 -2.33
CA PRO A 159 20.67 12.06 -3.61
C PRO A 159 21.80 13.09 -3.45
N VAL A 160 22.62 13.29 -4.49
CA VAL A 160 23.78 14.22 -4.46
C VAL A 160 23.40 15.62 -3.94
N GLU A 161 22.20 16.09 -4.25
CA GLU A 161 21.71 17.38 -3.78
C GLU A 161 21.46 17.41 -2.27
N LEU A 162 20.99 16.30 -1.70
CA LEU A 162 20.75 16.15 -0.27
C LEU A 162 22.06 15.95 0.50
N ASP A 163 23.03 15.24 -0.08
CA ASP A 163 24.36 15.07 0.54
C ASP A 163 25.12 16.40 0.60
N THR A 164 25.05 17.21 -0.47
CA THR A 164 25.63 18.58 -0.50
C THR A 164 25.02 19.46 0.61
N LEU A 165 23.72 19.30 0.88
CA LEU A 165 23.04 20.01 1.95
C LEU A 165 23.47 19.50 3.33
N PHE A 166 23.64 18.19 3.49
CA PHE A 166 24.14 17.58 4.72
C PHE A 166 25.60 17.93 5.03
N MET A 167 26.43 18.24 4.03
CA MET A 167 27.78 18.78 4.26
C MET A 167 27.75 20.17 4.91
N LYS A 168 26.71 20.97 4.64
CA LYS A 168 26.53 22.31 5.23
C LYS A 168 25.79 22.29 6.57
N HIS A 169 24.98 21.26 6.81
CA HIS A 169 24.13 21.14 8.00
C HIS A 169 24.26 19.75 8.65
N SER A 170 25.32 19.55 9.43
CA SER A 170 25.60 18.28 10.13
C SER A 170 24.48 17.82 11.07
N GLN A 171 23.80 18.75 11.75
CA GLN A 171 22.68 18.44 12.65
C GLN A 171 21.50 17.78 11.91
N ALA A 172 21.18 18.25 10.70
CA ALA A 172 20.13 17.65 9.89
C ALA A 172 20.52 16.24 9.40
N LYS A 173 21.81 16.04 9.10
CA LYS A 173 22.36 14.73 8.70
C LYS A 173 22.26 13.70 9.83
N GLU A 174 22.62 14.08 11.05
CA GLU A 174 22.51 13.22 12.23
C GLU A 174 21.06 12.84 12.51
N PHE A 175 20.14 13.82 12.47
CA PHE A 175 18.73 13.55 12.66
C PHE A 175 18.18 12.63 11.57
N PHE A 176 18.51 12.90 10.30
CA PHE A 176 18.11 12.04 9.18
C PHE A 176 18.63 10.61 9.33
N THR A 177 19.89 10.43 9.71
CA THR A 177 20.50 9.11 9.91
C THR A 177 19.86 8.37 11.10
N SER A 178 19.35 9.10 12.10
CA SER A 178 18.61 8.52 13.23
C SER A 178 17.18 8.08 12.88
N LEU A 179 16.62 8.54 11.76
CA LEU A 179 15.28 8.14 11.31
C LEU A 179 15.25 6.67 10.90
N SER A 180 14.09 6.03 11.03
CA SER A 180 13.89 4.67 10.52
C SER A 180 14.07 4.63 8.99
N PHE A 181 14.44 3.46 8.46
CA PHE A 181 14.57 3.24 7.01
C PHE A 181 13.36 3.74 6.22
N THR A 182 12.15 3.50 6.72
CA THR A 182 10.89 3.99 6.14
C THR A 182 10.88 5.52 6.05
N ASN A 183 11.19 6.20 7.15
CA ASN A 183 11.18 7.67 7.20
C ASN A 183 12.28 8.29 6.32
N GLN A 184 13.47 7.70 6.27
CA GLN A 184 14.55 8.13 5.37
C GLN A 184 14.12 7.97 3.90
N LYS A 185 13.51 6.83 3.55
CA LYS A 185 12.99 6.55 2.21
C LYS A 185 11.91 7.55 1.79
N GLU A 186 11.01 7.93 2.69
CA GLU A 186 9.96 8.90 2.40
C GLU A 186 10.52 10.27 2.01
N TYR A 187 11.50 10.79 2.74
CA TYR A 187 12.18 12.04 2.39
C TYR A 187 12.88 11.96 1.02
N VAL A 188 13.62 10.87 0.77
CA VAL A 188 14.33 10.68 -0.50
C VAL A 188 13.36 10.52 -1.67
N SER A 189 12.28 9.74 -1.50
CA SER A 189 11.21 9.57 -2.48
C SER A 189 10.50 10.90 -2.77
N TRP A 190 10.25 11.71 -1.75
CA TRP A 190 9.63 13.02 -1.91
C TRP A 190 10.50 13.95 -2.75
N ILE A 191 11.81 13.99 -2.51
CA ILE A 191 12.74 14.80 -3.31
C ILE A 191 12.84 14.27 -4.74
N THR A 192 13.14 12.97 -4.91
CA THR A 192 13.39 12.34 -6.22
C THR A 192 12.15 12.23 -7.09
N GLY A 193 10.95 12.18 -6.50
CA GLY A 193 9.68 12.20 -7.23
C GLY A 193 9.37 13.52 -7.95
N ALA A 194 10.15 14.59 -7.72
CA ALA A 194 10.01 15.85 -8.45
C ALA A 194 10.73 15.79 -9.82
N LYS A 195 9.96 15.86 -10.90
CA LYS A 195 10.50 15.85 -12.29
C LYS A 195 11.16 17.16 -12.74
N ARG A 196 10.90 18.27 -12.04
CA ARG A 196 11.45 19.61 -12.37
C ARG A 196 12.54 19.99 -11.38
N ALA A 197 13.68 20.48 -11.89
CA ALA A 197 14.84 20.87 -11.07
C ALA A 197 14.48 21.90 -9.98
N ASP A 198 13.70 22.94 -10.31
CA ASP A 198 13.24 23.94 -9.32
C ASP A 198 12.40 23.33 -8.19
N THR A 199 11.60 22.31 -8.50
CA THR A 199 10.76 21.64 -7.50
C THR A 199 11.61 20.72 -6.62
N LYS A 200 12.64 20.10 -7.18
CA LYS A 200 13.62 19.31 -6.44
C LYS A 200 14.38 20.19 -5.45
N ALA A 201 14.88 21.35 -5.88
CA ALA A 201 15.56 22.31 -5.03
C ALA A 201 14.68 22.77 -3.85
N ARG A 202 13.43 23.16 -4.12
CA ARG A 202 12.48 23.55 -3.05
C ARG A 202 12.20 22.41 -2.06
N ARG A 203 12.09 21.17 -2.52
CA ARG A 203 11.88 20.00 -1.64
C ARG A 203 13.13 19.68 -0.82
N VAL A 204 14.32 19.90 -1.36
CA VAL A 204 15.59 19.75 -0.62
C VAL A 204 15.68 20.79 0.49
N GLU A 205 15.37 22.06 0.22
CA GLU A 205 15.32 23.13 1.24
C GLU A 205 14.25 22.84 2.31
N ALA A 206 13.04 22.45 1.90
CA ALA A 206 11.98 22.10 2.83
C ALA A 206 12.31 20.85 3.67
N THR A 207 13.12 19.94 3.14
CA THR A 207 13.62 18.77 3.90
C THR A 207 14.54 19.23 5.02
N LEU A 208 15.44 20.19 4.77
CA LEU A 208 16.29 20.75 5.81
C LEU A 208 15.48 21.38 6.94
N GLU A 209 14.53 22.24 6.62
CA GLU A 209 13.66 22.89 7.62
C GLU A 209 12.93 21.86 8.48
N LYS A 210 12.38 20.81 7.84
CA LYS A 210 11.65 19.74 8.51
C LYS A 210 12.54 18.89 9.41
N LEU A 211 13.74 18.55 8.97
CA LEU A 211 14.70 17.78 9.77
C LEU A 211 15.18 18.59 10.98
N LEU A 212 15.46 19.89 10.82
CA LEU A 212 15.80 20.78 11.93
C LEU A 212 14.63 20.98 12.90
N ALA A 213 13.39 20.94 12.41
CA ALA A 213 12.17 20.95 13.21
C ALA A 213 11.83 19.58 13.84
N GLY A 214 12.68 18.55 13.69
CA GLY A 214 12.48 17.23 14.27
C GLY A 214 11.34 16.42 13.63
N LYS A 215 10.91 16.77 12.42
CA LYS A 215 9.83 16.10 11.70
C LYS A 215 10.34 14.80 11.08
N LYS A 216 9.61 13.70 11.33
CA LYS A 216 10.06 12.36 10.92
C LYS A 216 9.65 12.01 9.49
N ASN A 217 8.65 12.70 8.95
CA ASN A 217 8.14 12.51 7.60
C ASN A 217 7.98 13.86 6.85
N PRO A 218 8.24 13.91 5.53
CA PRO A 218 7.99 15.12 4.75
C PRO A 218 6.53 15.61 4.78
N SER A 219 5.57 14.71 5.03
CA SER A 219 4.13 15.00 5.14
C SER A 219 3.69 15.49 6.52
N ASP A 220 4.58 15.47 7.53
CA ASP A 220 4.25 15.98 8.86
C ASP A 220 3.99 17.49 8.78
N LYS A 221 2.81 17.92 9.26
CA LYS A 221 2.45 19.33 9.42
C LYS A 221 3.12 19.94 10.63
#